data_AF-A0A4P8GVD2-F1
#
_entry.id   AF-A0A4P8GVD2-F1
#
_cell.length_a   1.000
_cell.length_b   1.000
_cell.length_c   1.000
_cell.angle_alpha   90.00
_cell.angle_beta   90.00
_cell.angle_gamma   90.00
#
_symmetry.space_group_name_H-M   'P 1'
#
loop_
_entity.id
_entity.type
_entity.pdbx_description
1 polymer ?
#
loop_
_entity_poly.entity_id
_entity_poly.type
_entity_poly.pdbx_seq_one_letter_code
_entity_poly.pdbx_strand_id
1 'polypeptide(L)'
;MPQKAVRYVTRSTAAAAATIATAATSVAAAAVAASIILSPVADASSRLDGVHSDLMRAVQLNQITEEQAAKFEAKLAGRILGEA
;
A
#
# COMPACT_ATOMS: atom_id res chain seq x y z
N MET A 1 56.03 -31.37 33.75
CA MET A 1 54.60 -31.39 34.14
C MET A 1 53.91 -30.23 33.40
N PRO A 2 52.85 -30.46 32.60
CA PRO A 2 52.54 -29.66 31.41
C PRO A 2 51.19 -28.93 31.48
N GLN A 3 51.09 -27.60 31.35
CA GLN A 3 49.82 -26.87 31.13
C GLN A 3 50.15 -25.50 30.47
N LYS A 4 49.43 -24.91 29.50
CA LYS A 4 48.04 -25.07 29.04
C LYS A 4 47.95 -24.36 27.67
N ALA A 5 47.39 -25.01 26.64
CA ALA A 5 47.15 -24.35 25.36
C ALA A 5 45.97 -23.36 25.49
N VAL A 6 46.22 -22.08 25.25
CA VAL A 6 45.18 -21.04 25.24
C VAL A 6 44.44 -21.09 23.91
N ARG A 7 43.21 -21.61 23.93
CA ARG A 7 42.28 -21.54 22.79
C ARG A 7 41.66 -20.14 22.74
N TYR A 8 42.05 -19.33 21.76
CA TYR A 8 41.27 -18.15 21.40
C TYR A 8 40.05 -18.60 20.59
N VAL A 9 38.87 -18.44 21.20
CA VAL A 9 37.59 -18.69 20.55
C VAL A 9 37.22 -17.43 19.76
N THR A 10 37.43 -17.44 18.45
CA THR A 10 36.87 -16.41 17.56
C THR A 10 35.41 -16.74 17.30
N ARG A 11 34.50 -16.22 18.10
CA ARG A 11 33.06 -16.30 17.84
C ARG A 11 32.45 -14.93 18.09
N SER A 12 31.93 -14.32 17.02
CA SER A 12 30.76 -13.40 17.00
C SER A 12 30.91 -12.28 15.96
N THR A 13 30.61 -12.59 14.70
CA THR A 13 30.29 -11.57 13.67
C THR A 13 28.92 -11.78 13.03
N ALA A 14 28.26 -12.92 13.27
CA ALA A 14 26.94 -13.22 12.70
C ALA A 14 25.77 -12.47 13.38
N ALA A 15 25.89 -12.13 14.66
CA ALA A 15 24.81 -11.47 15.41
C ALA A 15 24.60 -9.99 15.02
N ALA A 16 25.66 -9.29 14.60
CA ALA A 16 25.59 -7.88 14.21
C ALA A 16 24.99 -7.67 12.79
N ALA A 17 25.07 -8.68 11.92
CA ALA A 17 24.48 -8.59 10.58
C ALA A 17 22.95 -8.73 10.62
N ALA A 18 22.41 -9.52 11.54
CA ALA A 18 20.97 -9.73 11.68
C ALA A 18 20.22 -8.47 12.15
N THR A 19 20.82 -7.69 13.05
CA THR A 19 20.17 -6.49 13.62
C THR A 19 20.04 -5.34 12.60
N ILE A 20 21.03 -5.18 11.72
CA ILE A 20 21.00 -4.15 10.66
C ILE A 20 19.91 -4.46 9.62
N ALA A 21 19.74 -5.74 9.25
CA ALA A 21 18.72 -6.18 8.31
C ALA A 21 17.28 -5.97 8.85
N THR A 22 17.06 -6.19 10.16
CA THR A 22 15.76 -5.95 10.78
C THR A 22 15.44 -4.45 10.90
N ALA A 23 16.44 -3.63 11.24
CA ALA A 23 16.27 -2.18 11.31
C ALA A 23 15.94 -1.56 9.93
N ALA A 24 16.60 -2.01 8.85
CA ALA A 24 16.32 -1.52 7.50
C ALA A 24 14.88 -1.84 7.03
N THR A 25 14.36 -3.01 7.38
CA THR A 25 12.98 -3.42 7.04
C THR A 25 11.94 -2.56 7.79
N SER A 26 12.23 -2.17 9.03
CA SER A 26 11.30 -1.37 9.84
C SER A 26 11.10 0.06 9.30
N VAL A 27 12.13 0.68 8.73
CA VAL A 27 12.04 2.03 8.15
C VAL A 27 11.23 2.01 6.85
N ALA A 28 11.41 0.99 6.01
CA ALA A 28 10.63 0.86 4.77
C ALA A 28 9.13 0.66 5.04
N ALA A 29 8.77 -0.17 6.02
CA ALA A 29 7.38 -0.36 6.42
C ALA A 29 6.77 0.92 7.04
N ALA A 30 7.54 1.63 7.87
CA ALA A 30 7.11 2.91 8.45
C ALA A 30 6.94 3.99 7.37
N ALA A 31 7.80 4.03 6.36
CA ALA A 31 7.69 4.97 5.23
C ALA A 31 6.44 4.70 4.38
N VAL A 32 6.10 3.42 4.13
CA VAL A 32 4.86 3.06 3.43
C VAL A 32 3.63 3.45 4.27
N ALA A 33 3.61 3.13 5.57
CA ALA A 33 2.52 3.54 6.44
C ALA A 33 2.37 5.08 6.51
N ALA A 34 3.49 5.81 6.61
CA ALA A 34 3.49 7.26 6.57
C ALA A 34 2.98 7.80 5.22
N SER A 35 3.32 7.15 4.10
CA SER A 35 2.80 7.54 2.78
C SER A 35 1.29 7.33 2.66
N ILE A 36 0.71 6.34 3.32
CA ILE A 36 -0.74 6.12 3.34
C ILE A 36 -1.42 7.15 4.23
N ILE A 37 -0.86 7.44 5.41
CA ILE A 37 -1.39 8.42 6.35
C ILE A 37 -1.31 9.85 5.79
N LEU A 38 -0.22 10.17 5.08
CA LEU A 38 0.03 11.49 4.52
C LEU A 38 -0.43 11.63 3.05
N SER A 39 -1.00 10.57 2.46
CA SER A 39 -1.63 10.68 1.16
C SER A 39 -2.93 11.45 1.33
N PRO A 40 -3.15 12.55 0.59
CA PRO A 40 -4.44 13.19 0.57
C PRO A 40 -5.48 12.15 0.15
N VAL A 41 -6.45 11.89 1.02
CA VAL A 41 -7.65 11.14 0.68
C VAL A 41 -8.24 11.91 -0.50
N ALA A 42 -8.10 11.37 -1.72
CA ALA A 42 -8.60 12.04 -2.92
C ALA A 42 -10.05 12.45 -2.65
N ASP A 43 -10.33 13.74 -2.86
CA ASP A 43 -11.64 14.32 -2.59
C ASP A 43 -12.73 13.46 -3.24
N ALA A 44 -13.91 13.39 -2.62
CA ALA A 44 -15.03 12.61 -3.12
C ALA A 44 -15.29 12.85 -4.61
N SER A 45 -15.11 14.10 -5.05
CA SER A 45 -15.22 14.54 -6.43
C SER A 45 -14.18 13.88 -7.35
N SER A 46 -12.89 13.89 -6.96
CA SER A 46 -11.82 13.28 -7.76
C SER A 46 -11.99 11.76 -7.92
N ARG A 47 -12.64 11.09 -6.97
CA ARG A 47 -12.96 9.66 -7.07
C ARG A 47 -14.09 9.41 -8.08
N LEU A 48 -15.08 10.29 -8.11
CA LEU A 48 -16.19 10.20 -9.08
C LEU A 48 -15.69 10.46 -10.51
N ASP A 49 -14.78 11.42 -10.70
CA ASP A 49 -14.21 11.71 -12.03
C ASP A 49 -13.48 10.50 -12.63
N GLY A 50 -12.70 9.79 -11.81
CA GLY A 50 -12.02 8.56 -12.24
C GLY A 50 -13.01 7.45 -12.63
N VAL A 51 -14.07 7.28 -11.84
CA VAL A 51 -15.13 6.31 -12.13
C VAL A 51 -15.87 6.68 -13.42
N HIS A 52 -16.18 7.96 -13.63
CA HIS A 52 -16.84 8.42 -14.84
C HIS A 52 -16.02 8.09 -16.09
N SER A 53 -14.71 8.34 -16.07
CA SER A 53 -13.80 7.99 -17.18
C SER A 53 -13.79 6.50 -17.49
N ASP A 54 -13.77 5.65 -16.46
CA ASP A 54 -13.76 4.20 -16.63
C ASP A 54 -15.10 3.66 -17.14
N LEU A 55 -16.23 4.24 -16.69
CA LEU A 55 -17.56 3.90 -17.22
C LEU A 55 -17.69 4.29 -18.69
N MET A 56 -17.21 5.47 -19.09
CA MET A 56 -17.17 5.88 -20.49
C MET A 56 -16.36 4.90 -21.34
N ARG A 57 -15.20 4.45 -20.84
CA ARG A 57 -14.40 3.42 -21.52
C ARG A 57 -15.17 2.11 -21.65
N ALA A 58 -15.85 1.67 -20.59
CA ALA A 58 -16.65 0.44 -20.60
C ALA A 58 -17.81 0.50 -21.60
N VAL A 59 -18.46 1.67 -21.73
CA VAL A 59 -19.48 1.92 -22.77
C VAL A 59 -18.87 1.85 -24.17
N GLN A 60 -17.73 2.48 -24.41
CA GLN A 60 -17.04 2.43 -25.71
C GLN A 60 -16.64 1.01 -26.11
N LEU A 61 -16.28 0.18 -25.12
CA LEU A 61 -15.99 -1.24 -25.31
C LEU A 61 -17.25 -2.11 -25.42
N ASN A 62 -18.44 -1.52 -25.42
CA ASN A 62 -19.74 -2.20 -25.45
C ASN A 62 -19.92 -3.22 -24.32
N GLN A 63 -19.27 -3.00 -23.17
CA GLN A 63 -19.37 -3.89 -22.00
C GLN A 63 -20.60 -3.58 -21.16
N ILE A 64 -21.04 -2.32 -21.18
CA ILE A 64 -22.23 -1.83 -20.48
C ILE A 64 -22.95 -0.81 -21.36
N THR A 65 -24.23 -0.58 -21.11
CA THR A 65 -24.98 0.49 -21.77
C THR A 65 -24.77 1.84 -21.07
N GLU A 66 -25.01 2.94 -21.78
CA GLU A 66 -24.98 4.29 -21.21
C GLU A 66 -25.94 4.44 -20.02
N GLU A 67 -27.12 3.82 -20.11
CA GLU A 67 -28.12 3.82 -19.02
C GLU A 67 -27.60 3.11 -17.77
N GLN A 68 -26.87 2.00 -17.93
CA GLN A 68 -26.25 1.27 -16.83
C GLN A 68 -25.13 2.09 -16.17
N ALA A 69 -24.31 2.77 -16.97
CA ALA A 69 -23.28 3.68 -16.47
C ALA A 69 -23.88 4.81 -15.62
N ALA A 70 -24.92 5.49 -16.13
CA ALA A 70 -25.59 6.57 -15.41
C ALA A 70 -26.22 6.11 -14.08
N LYS A 71 -26.88 4.94 -14.08
CA LYS A 71 -27.44 4.35 -12.85
C LYS A 71 -26.36 3.97 -11.83
N PHE A 72 -25.22 3.46 -12.31
CA PHE A 72 -24.10 3.12 -11.44
C PHE A 72 -23.51 4.38 -10.80
N GLU A 73 -23.27 5.42 -11.59
CA GLU A 73 -22.70 6.69 -11.12
C GLU A 73 -23.61 7.36 -10.08
N ALA A 74 -24.92 7.43 -10.33
CA ALA A 74 -25.89 7.95 -9.36
C ALA A 74 -25.90 7.17 -8.03
N LYS A 75 -25.85 5.83 -8.11
CA LYS A 75 -25.81 4.96 -6.93
C LYS A 75 -24.49 5.11 -6.15
N LEU A 76 -23.38 5.31 -6.86
CA LEU A 76 -22.07 5.49 -6.25
C LEU A 76 -21.94 6.87 -5.60
N ALA A 77 -22.44 7.92 -6.26
CA ALA A 77 -22.48 9.28 -5.72
C ALA A 77 -23.23 9.32 -4.39
N GLY A 78 -24.41 8.68 -4.29
CA GLY A 78 -25.16 8.59 -3.02
C GLY A 78 -24.37 7.91 -1.90
N ARG A 79 -23.59 6.86 -2.21
CA ARG A 79 -22.75 6.16 -1.21
C ARG A 79 -21.50 6.94 -0.81
N ILE A 80 -20.88 7.66 -1.74
CA ILE A 80 -19.67 8.45 -1.46
C ILE A 80 -20.04 9.73 -0.67
N LEU A 81 -21.22 10.30 -0.94
CA LEU A 81 -21.72 11.50 -0.26
C LEU A 81 -22.48 11.22 1.05
N GLY A 82 -22.72 9.94 1.38
CA GLY A 82 -23.28 9.53 2.67
C GLY A 82 -24.80 9.52 2.77
N GLU A 83 -25.53 9.57 1.64
CA GLU A 83 -26.97 9.31 1.60
C GLU A 83 -27.26 7.85 1.21
N ALA A 84 -26.95 6.92 2.11
CA ALA A 84 -27.37 5.51 2.00
C ALA A 84 -27.51 4.86 3.37
#